data_AF-A0A9J7HFT8-F1
#
_entry.id   AF-A0A9J7HFT8-F1
#
_cell.length_a   1.000
_cell.length_b   1.000
_cell.length_c   1.000
_cell.angle_alpha   90.00
_cell.angle_beta   90.00
_cell.angle_gamma   90.00
#
_symmetry.space_group_name_H-M   'P 1'
#
loop_
_entity.id
_entity.type
_entity.pdbx_description
1 polymer ?
#
loop_
_entity_poly.entity_id
_entity_poly.type
_entity_poly.pdbx_seq_one_letter_code
_entity_poly.pdbx_strand_id
1 'polypeptide(L)'
;MVMAREFMFLALFLTCVTTYMSISFPRGWKDTEISVKPAFANLHSAKRSKFKSLMQTGYLPSTQRNVITSVPTSLPTCGRPVTNFVFIKVHKTASGSTFRVLARFGRNHGMTICYPALRRKAIHIQLSYPRTVAGWYSVVLITEYWEESLVLLRRKFCWRLYDILHTTQKLHALHTKKEHVSLTTEQEETHRKMSNVDYMMYDYLNKTFWQRVTNEGPEFWEEVTYYKTLNSEVNKHCNSVGGKRVFPAGKWSQEFVIDSPFCKELKWKEDRWADACWDVVERQNEETKQILKKFSGVK
;
A
#
# COMPACT_ATOMS: atom_id res chain seq x y z
N MET A 1 3.60 -17.44 -8.38
CA MET A 1 3.05 -17.29 -9.75
C MET A 1 1.53 -17.15 -9.74
N VAL A 2 1.02 -16.05 -9.16
CA VAL A 2 -0.42 -15.72 -9.18
C VAL A 2 -0.61 -14.52 -10.12
N MET A 3 -0.47 -14.75 -11.42
CA MET A 3 -0.62 -13.70 -12.45
C MET A 3 -1.33 -14.21 -13.72
N ALA A 4 -2.09 -15.30 -13.65
CA ALA A 4 -2.55 -15.97 -14.88
C ALA A 4 -3.84 -15.43 -15.54
N ARG A 5 -4.66 -14.56 -14.92
CA ARG A 5 -6.02 -14.29 -15.49
C ARG A 5 -6.56 -12.86 -15.42
N GLU A 6 -5.70 -11.86 -15.62
CA GLU A 6 -6.15 -10.49 -15.95
C GLU A 6 -6.28 -10.25 -17.46
N PHE A 7 -5.68 -11.08 -18.32
CA PHE A 7 -5.67 -10.84 -19.77
C PHE A 7 -6.96 -11.22 -20.52
N MET A 8 -7.92 -11.86 -19.88
CA MET A 8 -9.19 -12.20 -20.54
C MET A 8 -10.08 -10.97 -20.82
N PHE A 9 -9.76 -9.80 -20.25
CA PHE A 9 -10.40 -8.53 -20.59
C PHE A 9 -9.73 -7.77 -21.73
N LEU A 10 -8.51 -8.15 -22.15
CA LEU A 10 -7.87 -7.58 -23.35
C LEU A 10 -8.16 -8.37 -24.63
N ALA A 11 -8.64 -9.61 -24.52
CA ALA A 11 -8.94 -10.47 -25.69
C ALA A 11 -10.33 -10.25 -26.30
N LEU A 12 -11.17 -9.38 -25.73
CA LEU A 12 -12.50 -9.05 -26.28
C LEU A 12 -12.54 -7.74 -27.09
N PHE A 13 -11.39 -7.13 -27.39
CA PHE A 13 -11.31 -5.98 -28.30
C PHE A 13 -10.62 -6.30 -29.64
N LEU A 14 -10.41 -7.58 -29.96
CA LEU A 14 -9.75 -8.01 -31.20
C LEU A 14 -10.62 -8.87 -32.14
N THR A 15 -11.95 -8.80 -32.02
CA THR A 15 -12.88 -9.35 -33.04
C THR A 15 -13.67 -8.27 -33.78
N CYS A 16 -13.25 -7.00 -33.72
CA CYS A 16 -13.82 -5.95 -34.56
C CYS A 16 -12.77 -5.35 -35.50
N VAL A 17 -12.19 -6.19 -36.35
CA VAL A 17 -11.56 -5.77 -37.60
C VAL A 17 -12.02 -6.68 -38.75
N THR A 18 -13.30 -6.58 -39.07
CA THR A 18 -13.82 -6.57 -40.45
C THR A 18 -14.98 -5.57 -40.37
N THR A 19 -14.77 -4.29 -40.65
CA THR A 19 -14.77 -3.70 -41.99
C THR A 19 -14.24 -2.26 -41.88
N TYR A 20 -13.79 -1.72 -43.02
CA TYR A 20 -13.29 -0.37 -43.27
C TYR A 20 -11.81 -0.11 -43.04
N MET A 21 -11.10 -0.31 -44.15
CA MET A 21 -9.92 0.42 -44.59
C MET A 21 -9.84 1.85 -44.07
N SER A 22 -8.69 2.24 -43.54
CA SER A 22 -7.77 3.16 -44.24
C SER A 22 -6.45 3.22 -43.49
N ILE A 23 -5.40 2.73 -44.16
CA ILE A 23 -4.01 2.97 -43.79
C ILE A 23 -3.74 4.44 -44.12
N SER A 24 -3.32 5.22 -43.12
CA SER A 24 -2.63 6.50 -43.33
C SER A 24 -1.77 6.82 -42.11
N PHE A 25 -0.47 6.56 -42.24
CA PHE A 25 0.57 7.23 -41.44
C PHE A 25 0.87 8.57 -42.13
N PRO A 26 0.85 9.69 -41.39
CA PRO A 26 1.92 10.65 -41.59
C PRO A 26 2.49 11.23 -40.29
N ARG A 27 3.81 11.08 -40.18
CA ARG A 27 4.84 12.06 -39.80
C ARG A 27 4.44 13.25 -38.89
N GLY A 28 5.27 13.44 -37.85
CA GLY A 28 5.68 14.78 -37.41
C GLY A 28 5.34 15.09 -35.94
N TRP A 29 6.24 14.73 -35.02
CA TRP A 29 6.28 15.39 -33.72
C TRP A 29 6.93 16.77 -33.91
N LYS A 30 6.10 17.80 -33.94
CA LYS A 30 6.51 19.18 -33.64
C LYS A 30 5.52 19.75 -32.63
N ASP A 31 6.09 20.14 -31.50
CA ASP A 31 5.70 21.23 -30.60
C ASP A 31 4.26 21.74 -30.71
N THR A 32 3.44 21.43 -29.71
CA THR A 32 2.30 22.27 -29.34
C THR A 32 2.23 22.40 -27.83
N GLU A 33 2.55 23.61 -27.39
CA GLU A 33 2.27 24.14 -26.05
C GLU A 33 0.79 23.95 -25.71
N ILE A 34 0.48 23.30 -24.59
CA ILE A 34 -0.89 23.17 -24.11
C ILE A 34 -1.17 24.30 -23.11
N SER A 35 -1.90 25.30 -23.59
CA SER A 35 -2.56 26.33 -22.78
C SER A 35 -3.61 25.71 -21.86
N VAL A 36 -3.41 25.82 -20.54
CA VAL A 36 -4.42 25.42 -19.53
C VAL A 36 -5.43 26.57 -19.34
N LYS A 37 -6.68 26.36 -19.72
CA LYS A 37 -7.81 27.20 -19.28
C LYS A 37 -8.52 26.56 -18.08
N PRO A 38 -8.92 27.33 -17.04
CA PRO A 38 -9.59 26.78 -15.88
C PRO A 38 -11.09 26.64 -16.15
N ALA A 39 -11.64 25.45 -15.92
CA ALA A 39 -13.08 25.26 -15.81
C ALA A 39 -13.43 25.00 -14.34
N PHE A 40 -13.68 26.10 -13.61
CA PHE A 40 -14.50 26.08 -12.41
C PHE A 40 -15.87 26.63 -12.79
N ALA A 41 -16.88 25.77 -12.77
CA ALA A 41 -18.27 26.17 -12.54
C ALA A 41 -19.09 24.94 -12.13
N ASN A 42 -19.60 24.99 -10.90
CA ASN A 42 -20.85 24.38 -10.45
C ASN A 42 -20.99 22.85 -10.52
N LEU A 43 -20.88 22.21 -9.34
CA LEU A 43 -21.90 21.22 -8.99
C LEU A 43 -22.23 21.29 -7.50
N HIS A 44 -23.46 21.71 -7.26
CA HIS A 44 -24.09 21.96 -5.97
C HIS A 44 -24.39 20.67 -5.19
N SER A 45 -24.29 20.82 -3.87
CA SER A 45 -25.09 20.20 -2.79
C SER A 45 -25.92 18.93 -3.07
N ALA A 46 -25.60 17.85 -2.35
CA ALA A 46 -26.59 17.11 -1.55
C ALA A 46 -25.86 16.14 -0.60
N LYS A 47 -26.34 16.07 0.66
CA LYS A 47 -25.85 15.28 1.82
C LYS A 47 -24.80 15.95 2.71
N ARG A 48 -25.16 17.15 3.17
CA ARG A 48 -24.74 17.69 4.47
C ARG A 48 -25.99 17.88 5.34
N SER A 49 -26.44 16.83 6.03
CA SER A 49 -27.33 16.95 7.22
C SER A 49 -27.64 15.57 7.81
N LYS A 50 -26.80 15.11 8.73
CA LYS A 50 -27.14 14.38 9.98
C LYS A 50 -25.86 13.79 10.60
N PHE A 51 -24.98 14.66 11.09
CA PHE A 51 -24.12 14.32 12.22
C PHE A 51 -23.64 15.61 12.87
N LYS A 52 -24.58 16.29 13.52
CA LYS A 52 -24.31 17.46 14.37
C LYS A 52 -24.97 17.21 15.72
N SER A 53 -24.37 16.29 16.48
CA SER A 53 -24.45 16.22 17.94
C SER A 53 -23.51 15.11 18.41
N LEU A 54 -22.24 15.44 18.59
CA LEU A 54 -21.33 14.96 19.64
C LEU A 54 -19.99 15.68 19.43
N MET A 55 -19.97 16.95 19.86
CA MET A 55 -18.75 17.68 20.19
C MET A 55 -18.69 17.70 21.72
N GLN A 56 -17.48 17.54 22.27
CA GLN A 56 -17.14 17.13 23.66
C GLN A 56 -17.20 15.59 23.78
N THR A 57 -16.11 14.87 23.62
CA THR A 57 -14.89 14.97 24.44
C THR A 57 -13.62 14.93 23.59
N GLY A 58 -12.72 15.89 23.82
CA GLY A 58 -11.32 15.70 23.46
C GLY A 58 -10.76 14.57 24.31
N TYR A 59 -10.40 13.46 23.65
CA TYR A 59 -9.48 12.49 24.21
C TYR A 59 -8.41 12.23 23.15
N LEU A 60 -7.43 13.15 23.11
CA LEU A 60 -6.06 12.77 22.83
C LEU A 60 -5.70 11.70 23.88
N PRO A 61 -5.21 10.50 23.52
CA PRO A 61 -4.48 9.70 24.47
C PRO A 61 -3.23 10.50 24.82
N SER A 62 -3.25 11.07 26.02
CA SER A 62 -2.12 11.75 26.63
C SER A 62 -0.96 10.76 26.79
N THR A 63 0.23 11.24 26.46
CA THR A 63 1.50 10.93 27.13
C THR A 63 1.82 9.45 27.43
N GLN A 64 2.72 8.90 26.62
CA GLN A 64 3.93 8.31 27.19
C GLN A 64 5.14 9.09 26.69
N ARG A 65 5.36 10.24 27.36
CA ARG A 65 6.68 10.87 27.46
C ARG A 65 7.27 10.34 28.77
N ASN A 66 8.38 9.60 28.67
CA ASN A 66 9.24 9.10 29.75
C ASN A 66 8.68 7.99 30.66
N VAL A 67 9.00 6.74 30.31
CA VAL A 67 9.62 5.81 31.29
C VAL A 67 10.89 5.27 30.65
N ILE A 68 12.02 5.76 31.13
CA ILE A 68 13.31 5.09 30.96
C ILE A 68 13.28 3.94 31.95
N THR A 69 12.98 2.73 31.46
CA THR A 69 13.30 1.48 32.16
C THR A 69 13.95 0.56 31.14
N SER A 70 15.21 0.23 31.45
CA SER A 70 16.14 -0.67 30.77
C SER A 70 15.58 -1.48 29.59
N VAL A 71 15.97 -1.05 28.40
CA VAL A 71 15.82 -1.75 27.12
C VAL A 71 16.60 -3.07 27.17
N PRO A 72 16.01 -4.23 26.84
CA PRO A 72 16.78 -5.45 26.59
C PRO A 72 17.71 -5.25 25.39
N THR A 73 19.00 -5.51 25.59
CA THR A 73 20.15 -5.16 24.76
C THR A 73 20.26 -5.95 23.45
N SER A 74 19.23 -6.02 22.59
CA SER A 74 19.37 -6.65 21.26
C SER A 74 18.38 -6.23 20.16
N LEU A 75 17.69 -5.08 20.27
CA LEU A 75 17.05 -4.53 19.06
C LEU A 75 18.14 -3.98 18.12
N PRO A 76 18.16 -4.34 16.82
CA PRO A 76 19.07 -3.75 15.85
C PRO A 76 18.98 -2.22 15.97
N THR A 77 20.13 -1.56 16.13
CA THR A 77 20.26 -0.12 16.34
C THR A 77 19.84 0.60 15.06
N CYS A 78 18.54 0.73 14.91
CA CYS A 78 17.91 1.41 13.81
C CYS A 78 17.57 2.83 14.29
N GLY A 79 17.79 3.81 13.41
CA GLY A 79 17.53 5.22 13.68
C GLY A 79 16.02 5.56 13.76
N ARG A 80 15.68 6.79 13.41
CA ARG A 80 14.26 7.22 13.37
C ARG A 80 13.50 6.46 12.26
N PRO A 81 12.22 6.12 12.48
CA PRO A 81 11.41 5.49 11.45
C PRO A 81 11.31 6.40 10.22
N VAL A 82 11.45 5.80 9.04
CA VAL A 82 11.27 6.51 7.77
C VAL A 82 9.78 6.77 7.58
N THR A 83 9.41 8.06 7.55
CA THR A 83 8.02 8.53 7.39
C THR A 83 7.76 9.24 6.06
N ASN A 84 8.78 9.48 5.25
CA ASN A 84 8.63 10.16 3.96
C ASN A 84 9.02 9.21 2.83
N PHE A 85 8.02 8.60 2.18
CA PHE A 85 8.24 7.64 1.12
C PHE A 85 7.10 7.65 0.10
N VAL A 86 7.38 7.11 -1.09
CA VAL A 86 6.40 6.95 -2.16
C VAL A 86 6.23 5.46 -2.43
N PHE A 87 4.99 5.00 -2.53
CA PHE A 87 4.66 3.64 -2.95
C PHE A 87 4.15 3.66 -4.40
N ILE A 88 4.88 2.99 -5.29
CA ILE A 88 4.49 2.81 -6.68
C ILE A 88 3.89 1.41 -6.82
N LYS A 89 2.62 1.32 -7.23
CA LYS A 89 1.93 0.04 -7.40
C LYS A 89 2.02 -0.46 -8.83
N VAL A 90 2.29 -1.76 -8.98
CA VAL A 90 1.94 -2.50 -10.21
C VAL A 90 0.50 -2.99 -10.06
N HIS A 91 -0.23 -3.05 -11.18
CA HIS A 91 -1.61 -3.51 -11.17
C HIS A 91 -1.65 -5.00 -10.81
N LYS A 92 -2.52 -5.36 -9.85
CA LYS A 92 -2.84 -6.76 -9.44
C LYS A 92 -1.72 -7.56 -8.79
N THR A 93 -0.67 -6.89 -8.33
CA THR A 93 0.44 -7.49 -7.58
C THR A 93 0.31 -7.20 -6.07
N ALA A 94 -0.83 -7.58 -5.46
CA ALA A 94 -1.15 -7.35 -4.04
C ALA A 94 -1.03 -5.89 -3.53
N SER A 95 -1.23 -4.91 -4.42
CA SER A 95 -1.14 -3.49 -4.06
C SER A 95 -2.14 -3.06 -3.00
N GLY A 96 -3.35 -3.62 -2.97
CA GLY A 96 -4.32 -3.38 -1.89
C GLY A 96 -3.86 -3.92 -0.53
N SER A 97 -3.16 -5.06 -0.49
CA SER A 97 -2.56 -5.60 0.74
C SER A 97 -1.45 -4.70 1.26
N THR A 98 -0.57 -4.24 0.36
CA THR A 98 0.49 -3.29 0.70
C THR A 98 -0.08 -1.96 1.19
N PHE A 99 -1.07 -1.41 0.48
CA PHE A 99 -1.71 -0.16 0.86
C PHE A 99 -2.27 -0.20 2.28
N ARG A 100 -2.89 -1.30 2.73
CA ARG A 100 -3.41 -1.41 4.11
C ARG A 100 -2.31 -1.31 5.17
N VAL A 101 -1.15 -1.92 4.93
CA VAL A 101 -0.01 -1.84 5.84
C VAL A 101 0.48 -0.39 5.92
N LEU A 102 0.66 0.25 4.76
CA LEU A 102 1.11 1.64 4.67
C LEU A 102 0.09 2.64 5.25
N ALA A 103 -1.20 2.39 5.02
CA ALA A 103 -2.29 3.23 5.52
C ALA A 103 -2.36 3.22 7.04
N ARG A 104 -2.25 2.03 7.65
CA ARG A 104 -2.20 1.89 9.11
C ARG A 104 -0.92 2.51 9.68
N PHE A 105 0.22 2.32 9.04
CA PHE A 105 1.46 2.99 9.44
C PHE A 105 1.28 4.51 9.46
N GLY A 106 0.82 5.11 8.36
CA GLY A 106 0.65 6.56 8.32
C GLY A 106 -0.35 7.07 9.37
N ARG A 107 -1.46 6.36 9.61
CA ARG A 107 -2.41 6.70 10.68
C ARG A 107 -1.75 6.66 12.07
N ASN A 108 -1.00 5.61 12.37
CA ASN A 108 -0.33 5.43 13.67
C ASN A 108 0.78 6.45 13.94
N HIS A 109 1.38 6.99 12.87
CA HIS A 109 2.47 7.94 12.95
C HIS A 109 2.04 9.37 12.58
N GLY A 110 0.74 9.64 12.51
CA GLY A 110 0.19 10.99 12.27
C GLY A 110 0.52 11.56 10.88
N MET A 111 0.80 10.71 9.90
CA MET A 111 1.18 11.09 8.56
C MET A 111 -0.03 11.43 7.69
N THR A 112 0.17 12.38 6.79
CA THR A 112 -0.78 12.67 5.71
C THR A 112 -0.50 11.72 4.55
N ILE A 113 -1.46 10.85 4.25
CA ILE A 113 -1.37 9.94 3.11
C ILE A 113 -2.11 10.56 1.93
N CYS A 114 -1.36 10.93 0.90
CA CYS A 114 -1.93 11.36 -0.36
C CYS A 114 -2.15 10.13 -1.25
N TYR A 115 -3.42 9.84 -1.55
CA TYR A 115 -3.81 8.86 -2.55
C TYR A 115 -4.60 9.57 -3.64
N PRO A 116 -4.33 9.31 -4.94
CA PRO A 116 -5.06 9.95 -6.03
C PRO A 116 -6.56 9.64 -5.90
N ALA A 117 -7.37 10.68 -5.80
CA ALA A 117 -8.82 10.52 -5.70
C ALA A 117 -9.34 9.76 -6.93
N LEU A 118 -10.05 8.65 -6.69
CA LEU A 118 -10.66 7.75 -7.68
C LEU A 118 -11.84 8.39 -8.44
N ARG A 119 -11.78 9.69 -8.79
CA ARG A 119 -12.91 10.41 -9.40
C ARG A 119 -12.79 10.74 -10.88
N ARG A 120 -11.71 10.37 -11.57
CA ARG A 120 -11.69 10.31 -13.04
C ARG A 120 -10.81 9.14 -13.50
N LYS A 121 -11.18 8.53 -14.63
CA LYS A 121 -10.50 7.40 -15.29
C LYS A 121 -8.99 7.50 -15.06
N ALA A 122 -8.42 6.47 -14.44
CA ALA A 122 -6.99 6.39 -14.19
C ALA A 122 -6.25 6.61 -15.52
N ILE A 123 -5.50 7.69 -15.62
CA ILE A 123 -4.53 7.87 -16.69
C ILE A 123 -3.48 6.81 -16.43
N HIS A 124 -3.44 5.77 -17.26
CA HIS A 124 -2.36 4.81 -17.25
C HIS A 124 -1.10 5.54 -17.69
N ILE A 125 -0.28 5.98 -16.73
CA ILE A 125 1.06 6.49 -17.01
C ILE A 125 1.92 5.27 -17.30
N GLN A 126 2.18 5.04 -18.58
CA GLN A 126 3.14 4.03 -19.02
C GLN A 126 4.54 4.57 -18.73
N LEU A 127 5.13 4.14 -17.61
CA LEU A 127 6.53 4.42 -17.33
C LEU A 127 7.37 3.68 -18.37
N SER A 128 8.11 4.42 -19.19
CA SER A 128 9.12 3.84 -20.06
C SER A 128 10.23 3.28 -19.16
N TYR A 129 10.56 2.00 -19.30
CA TYR A 129 11.50 1.29 -18.42
C TYR A 129 12.94 1.47 -18.89
N PRO A 130 13.78 2.31 -18.25
CA PRO A 130 15.22 2.23 -18.46
C PRO A 130 15.75 0.94 -17.85
N ARG A 131 16.86 0.42 -18.37
CA ARG A 131 17.49 -0.84 -17.93
C ARG A 131 17.94 -0.86 -16.46
N THR A 132 17.79 0.23 -15.70
CA THR A 132 18.28 0.40 -14.32
C THR A 132 17.18 0.69 -13.29
N VAL A 133 16.02 0.04 -13.42
CA VAL A 133 14.85 0.22 -12.53
C VAL A 133 15.20 -0.02 -11.06
N ALA A 134 15.92 -1.09 -10.70
CA ALA A 134 16.12 -1.46 -9.29
C ALA A 134 16.94 -0.45 -8.46
N GLY A 135 17.76 0.40 -9.09
CA GLY A 135 18.55 1.42 -8.39
C GLY A 135 17.70 2.56 -7.83
N TRP A 136 16.48 2.75 -8.35
CA TRP A 136 15.60 3.83 -7.95
C TRP A 136 14.73 3.51 -6.73
N TYR A 137 14.63 2.22 -6.37
CA TYR A 137 13.74 1.76 -5.29
C TYR A 137 14.54 1.29 -4.08
N SER A 138 14.28 1.92 -2.93
CA SER A 138 14.86 1.51 -1.64
C SER A 138 14.46 0.09 -1.26
N VAL A 139 13.21 -0.31 -1.51
CA VAL A 139 12.68 -1.65 -1.25
C VAL A 139 11.72 -2.03 -2.37
N VAL A 140 11.75 -3.31 -2.76
CA VAL A 140 10.80 -3.92 -3.69
C VAL A 140 10.10 -5.05 -2.95
N LEU A 141 8.77 -5.10 -3.02
CA LEU A 141 7.96 -6.13 -2.38
C LEU A 141 7.53 -7.15 -3.43
N ILE A 142 7.71 -8.43 -3.13
CA ILE A 142 7.33 -9.54 -4.01
C ILE A 142 6.19 -10.31 -3.34
N THR A 143 5.12 -10.53 -4.09
CA THR A 143 3.89 -11.15 -3.56
C THR A 143 4.07 -12.59 -3.14
N GLU A 144 4.95 -13.32 -3.83
CA GLU A 144 5.34 -14.69 -3.52
C GLU A 144 6.09 -14.81 -2.19
N TYR A 145 6.73 -13.73 -1.75
CA TYR A 145 7.59 -13.67 -0.56
C TYR A 145 7.11 -12.51 0.33
N TRP A 146 5.81 -12.47 0.60
CA TRP A 146 5.14 -11.32 1.21
C TRP A 146 5.70 -10.99 2.59
N GLU A 147 5.82 -11.99 3.47
CA GLU A 147 6.34 -11.80 4.82
C GLU A 147 7.82 -11.43 4.82
N GLU A 148 8.64 -12.04 3.96
CA GLU A 148 10.05 -11.69 3.77
C GLU A 148 10.18 -10.24 3.29
N SER A 149 9.33 -9.84 2.35
CA SER A 149 9.27 -8.48 1.81
C SER A 149 8.91 -7.46 2.90
N LEU A 150 7.97 -7.78 3.79
CA LEU A 150 7.59 -6.91 4.90
C LEU A 150 8.67 -6.78 5.96
N VAL A 151 9.38 -7.87 6.29
CA VAL A 151 10.52 -7.81 7.23
C VAL A 151 11.65 -6.99 6.63
N LEU A 152 11.98 -7.18 5.35
CA LEU A 152 12.97 -6.36 4.66
C LEU A 152 12.57 -4.89 4.65
N LEU A 153 11.30 -4.58 4.35
CA LEU A 153 10.75 -3.23 4.43
C LEU A 153 10.98 -2.62 5.81
N ARG A 154 10.60 -3.33 6.87
CA ARG A 154 10.74 -2.82 8.23
C ARG A 154 12.20 -2.53 8.59
N ARG A 155 13.15 -3.39 8.20
CA ARG A 155 14.58 -3.20 8.51
C ARG A 155 15.12 -1.98 7.79
N LYS A 156 14.78 -1.80 6.50
CA LYS A 156 15.18 -0.62 5.72
C LYS A 156 14.52 0.67 6.18
N PHE A 157 13.28 0.60 6.67
CA PHE A 157 12.50 1.77 7.03
C PHE A 157 12.47 2.06 8.52
N CYS A 158 13.16 1.24 9.32
CA CYS A 158 13.18 1.40 10.76
C CYS A 158 11.80 1.27 11.44
N TRP A 159 10.97 0.36 10.93
CA TRP A 159 9.61 0.15 11.45
C TRP A 159 9.56 -0.98 12.48
N ARG A 160 8.59 -0.89 13.40
CA ARG A 160 8.35 -1.95 14.38
C ARG A 160 7.61 -3.10 13.70
N LEU A 161 7.72 -4.32 14.25
CA LEU A 161 6.89 -5.44 13.79
C LEU A 161 5.39 -5.14 13.88
N TYR A 162 4.98 -4.38 14.89
CA TYR A 162 3.60 -3.88 15.03
C TYR A 162 3.11 -3.12 13.79
N ASP A 163 3.98 -2.30 13.20
CA ASP A 163 3.64 -1.43 12.09
C ASP A 163 3.42 -2.22 10.80
N ILE A 164 4.05 -3.38 10.64
CA ILE A 164 3.92 -4.26 9.47
C ILE A 164 2.93 -5.42 9.64
N LEU A 165 2.20 -5.53 10.75
CA LEU A 165 1.17 -6.57 10.91
C LEU A 165 0.15 -6.55 9.76
N HIS A 166 -0.36 -7.69 9.31
CA HIS A 166 -1.30 -7.67 8.19
C HIS A 166 -2.39 -8.72 8.36
N THR A 167 -3.54 -8.45 7.75
CA THR A 167 -4.66 -9.40 7.75
C THR A 167 -4.36 -10.58 6.84
N THR A 168 -4.53 -11.79 7.37
CA THR A 168 -4.44 -13.03 6.58
C THR A 168 -5.77 -13.37 5.90
N GLN A 169 -6.81 -12.57 6.11
CA GLN A 169 -8.12 -12.79 5.50
C GLN A 169 -8.11 -12.43 4.01
N LYS A 170 -8.81 -13.26 3.21
CA LYS A 170 -9.07 -12.99 1.79
C LYS A 170 -10.15 -11.91 1.64
N LEU A 171 -9.78 -10.65 1.86
CA LEU A 171 -10.72 -9.50 1.78
C LEU A 171 -11.19 -9.18 0.35
N HIS A 172 -10.50 -9.70 -0.67
CA HIS A 172 -10.88 -9.62 -2.08
C HIS A 172 -11.20 -10.99 -2.67
N ALA A 173 -11.74 -11.91 -1.87
CA ALA A 173 -12.26 -13.16 -2.42
C ALA A 173 -13.27 -12.82 -3.53
N LEU A 174 -12.91 -13.17 -4.76
CA LEU A 174 -13.83 -13.07 -5.89
C LEU A 174 -15.09 -13.88 -5.51
N HIS A 175 -16.27 -13.34 -5.80
CA HIS A 175 -17.55 -14.00 -5.49
C HIS A 175 -17.70 -15.40 -6.13
N THR A 176 -16.85 -15.72 -7.12
CA THR A 176 -16.72 -17.02 -7.75
C THR A 176 -15.51 -17.78 -7.21
N LYS A 177 -15.72 -19.01 -6.71
CA LYS A 177 -14.65 -20.01 -6.54
C LYS A 177 -14.03 -20.25 -7.92
N LYS A 178 -12.91 -19.59 -8.22
CA LYS A 178 -12.14 -19.90 -9.41
C LYS A 178 -11.43 -21.22 -9.17
N GLU A 179 -11.78 -22.22 -9.95
CA GLU A 179 -11.05 -23.47 -10.03
C GLU A 179 -9.60 -23.17 -10.46
N HIS A 180 -8.65 -23.84 -9.81
CA HIS A 180 -7.24 -23.66 -10.13
C HIS A 180 -6.94 -24.41 -11.41
N VAL A 181 -7.02 -23.70 -12.54
CA VAL A 181 -6.61 -24.24 -13.84
C VAL A 181 -5.09 -24.10 -13.94
N SER A 182 -4.37 -25.22 -13.95
CA SER A 182 -2.95 -25.25 -14.30
C SER A 182 -2.78 -24.89 -15.78
N LEU A 183 -1.86 -23.98 -16.08
CA LEU A 183 -1.51 -23.68 -17.46
C LEU A 183 -0.71 -24.85 -18.05
N THR A 184 -0.88 -25.09 -19.35
CA THR A 184 0.02 -25.99 -20.08
C THR A 184 1.35 -25.29 -20.33
N THR A 185 2.43 -26.06 -20.53
CA THR A 185 3.76 -25.50 -20.87
C THR A 185 3.70 -24.57 -22.09
N GLU A 186 2.91 -24.93 -23.11
CA GLU A 186 2.71 -24.11 -24.30
C GLU A 186 2.03 -22.76 -23.99
N GLN A 187 1.04 -22.74 -23.11
CA GLN A 187 0.38 -21.52 -22.65
C GLN A 187 1.34 -20.63 -21.85
N GLU A 188 2.18 -21.23 -20.99
CA GLU A 188 3.18 -20.49 -20.23
C GLU A 188 4.26 -19.86 -21.12
N GLU A 189 4.75 -20.60 -22.10
CA GLU A 189 5.73 -20.09 -23.07
C GLU A 189 5.15 -18.97 -23.94
N THR A 190 3.91 -19.14 -24.40
CA THR A 190 3.19 -18.11 -25.15
C THR A 190 3.01 -16.85 -24.32
N HIS A 191 2.61 -16.99 -23.05
CA HIS A 191 2.51 -15.87 -22.12
C HIS A 191 3.86 -15.19 -21.91
N ARG A 192 4.95 -15.96 -21.74
CA ARG A 192 6.31 -15.41 -21.60
C ARG A 192 6.76 -14.62 -22.82
N LYS A 193 6.40 -15.07 -24.03
CA LYS A 193 6.68 -14.34 -25.27
C LYS A 193 5.89 -13.02 -25.35
N MET A 194 4.61 -13.04 -24.96
CA MET A 194 3.75 -11.84 -25.02
C MET A 194 4.05 -10.81 -23.91
N SER A 195 4.45 -11.27 -22.73
CA SER A 195 4.70 -10.45 -21.53
C SER A 195 6.21 -10.36 -21.23
N ASN A 196 7.04 -10.35 -22.27
CA ASN A 196 8.51 -10.43 -22.14
C ASN A 196 9.10 -9.38 -21.17
N VAL A 197 8.60 -8.14 -21.20
CA VAL A 197 9.06 -7.05 -20.33
C VAL A 197 8.76 -7.34 -18.86
N ASP A 198 7.57 -7.86 -18.54
CA ASP A 198 7.20 -8.17 -17.16
C ASP A 198 8.05 -9.31 -16.61
N TYR A 199 8.31 -10.35 -17.41
CA TYR A 199 9.21 -11.44 -17.02
C TYR A 199 10.64 -10.95 -16.81
N MET A 200 11.18 -10.17 -17.75
CA MET A 200 12.53 -9.59 -17.60
C MET A 200 12.63 -8.72 -16.34
N MET A 201 11.61 -7.90 -16.07
CA MET A 201 11.56 -7.07 -14.87
C MET A 201 11.46 -7.92 -13.60
N TYR A 202 10.54 -8.89 -13.57
CA TYR A 202 10.36 -9.77 -12.42
C TYR A 202 11.63 -10.57 -12.12
N ASP A 203 12.26 -11.18 -13.13
CA ASP A 203 13.47 -11.98 -12.96
C ASP A 203 14.61 -11.14 -12.37
N TYR A 204 14.77 -9.90 -12.85
CA TYR A 204 15.75 -8.97 -12.32
C TYR A 204 15.44 -8.51 -10.87
N LEU A 205 14.19 -8.14 -10.60
CA LEU A 205 13.76 -7.70 -9.27
C LEU A 205 13.81 -8.83 -8.24
N ASN A 206 13.44 -10.05 -8.62
CA ASN A 206 13.54 -11.24 -7.77
C ASN A 206 14.99 -11.56 -7.45
N LYS A 207 15.88 -11.55 -8.46
CA LYS A 207 17.32 -11.75 -8.24
C LYS A 207 17.91 -10.71 -7.29
N THR A 208 17.61 -9.42 -7.51
CA THR A 208 18.13 -8.33 -6.67
C THR A 208 17.50 -8.32 -5.27
N PHE A 209 16.25 -8.76 -5.11
CA PHE A 209 15.61 -8.98 -3.82
C PHE A 209 16.39 -9.99 -2.99
N TRP A 210 16.71 -11.16 -3.55
CA TRP A 210 17.47 -12.18 -2.84
C TRP A 210 18.87 -11.74 -2.47
N GLN A 211 19.55 -10.99 -3.35
CA GLN A 211 20.83 -10.36 -3.01
C GLN A 211 20.71 -9.43 -1.80
N ARG A 212 19.64 -8.62 -1.71
CA ARG A 212 19.39 -7.74 -0.56
C ARG A 212 19.12 -8.56 0.72
N VAL A 213 18.35 -9.63 0.63
CA VAL A 213 18.07 -10.53 1.77
C VAL A 213 19.36 -11.19 2.27
N THR A 214 20.21 -11.70 1.38
CA THR A 214 21.51 -12.28 1.76
C THR A 214 22.39 -11.28 2.51
N ASN A 215 22.34 -10.00 2.12
CA ASN A 215 23.09 -8.94 2.78
C ASN A 215 22.57 -8.56 4.19
N GLU A 216 21.33 -8.92 4.56
CA GLU A 216 20.81 -8.68 5.91
C GLU A 216 21.38 -9.64 6.96
N GLY A 217 22.01 -10.74 6.53
CA GLY A 217 22.59 -11.77 7.39
C GLY A 217 21.60 -12.85 7.84
N PRO A 218 22.09 -13.90 8.53
CA PRO A 218 21.30 -15.08 8.86
C PRO A 218 20.14 -14.81 9.83
N GLU A 219 20.28 -13.83 10.73
CA GLU A 219 19.23 -13.46 11.70
C GLU A 219 17.93 -12.97 11.03
N PHE A 220 18.00 -12.56 9.75
CA PHE A 220 16.82 -12.20 8.97
C PHE A 220 15.77 -13.32 8.96
N TRP A 221 16.19 -14.58 8.82
CA TRP A 221 15.25 -15.70 8.72
C TRP A 221 14.61 -16.07 10.06
N GLU A 222 15.35 -15.92 11.15
CA GLU A 222 14.79 -16.05 12.50
C GLU A 222 13.71 -14.98 12.74
N GLU A 223 13.98 -13.75 12.32
CA GLU A 223 13.05 -12.64 12.39
C GLU A 223 11.80 -12.85 11.54
N VAL A 224 11.94 -13.36 10.31
CA VAL A 224 10.82 -13.74 9.45
C VAL A 224 9.95 -14.82 10.11
N THR A 225 10.58 -15.82 10.72
CA THR A 225 9.86 -16.90 11.42
C THR A 225 9.10 -16.36 12.64
N TYR A 226 9.75 -15.49 13.41
CA TYR A 226 9.12 -14.78 14.53
C TYR A 226 7.92 -13.95 14.06
N TYR A 227 8.10 -13.16 12.98
CA TYR A 227 7.04 -12.33 12.42
C TYR A 227 5.85 -13.16 11.91
N LYS A 228 6.09 -14.28 11.21
CA LYS A 228 5.03 -15.19 10.75
C LYS A 228 4.20 -15.72 11.92
N THR A 229 4.88 -16.12 13.00
CA THR A 229 4.23 -16.61 14.22
C THR A 229 3.40 -15.52 14.88
N LEU A 230 4.02 -14.36 15.11
CA LEU A 230 3.36 -13.19 15.71
C LEU A 230 2.13 -12.75 14.92
N ASN A 231 2.25 -12.63 13.59
CA ASN A 231 1.15 -12.21 12.74
C ASN A 231 0.01 -13.24 12.74
N SER A 232 0.33 -14.53 12.76
CA SER A 232 -0.66 -15.60 12.90
C SER A 232 -1.43 -15.49 14.22
N GLU A 233 -0.75 -15.27 15.34
CA GLU A 233 -1.38 -15.10 16.65
C GLU A 233 -2.26 -13.86 16.75
N VAL A 234 -1.81 -12.73 16.20
CA VAL A 234 -2.61 -11.50 16.13
C VAL A 234 -3.88 -11.73 15.31
N ASN A 235 -3.78 -12.40 14.16
CA ASN A 235 -4.94 -12.70 13.33
C ASN A 235 -5.90 -13.68 14.02
N LYS A 236 -5.40 -14.71 14.72
CA LYS A 236 -6.22 -15.61 15.54
C LYS A 236 -6.99 -14.84 16.61
N HIS A 237 -6.30 -13.97 17.37
CA HIS A 237 -6.91 -13.11 18.38
C HIS A 237 -8.00 -12.20 17.79
N CYS A 238 -7.72 -11.56 16.65
CA CYS A 238 -8.69 -10.69 16.00
C CYS A 238 -9.87 -11.46 15.39
N ASN A 239 -9.78 -12.77 15.19
CA ASN A 239 -10.87 -13.62 14.70
C ASN A 239 -11.69 -14.26 15.82
N SER A 240 -11.16 -14.36 17.04
CA SER A 240 -11.89 -14.82 18.23
C SER A 240 -12.79 -13.74 18.84
N VAL A 241 -13.61 -14.14 19.82
CA VAL A 241 -14.48 -13.22 20.56
C VAL A 241 -13.61 -12.17 21.27
N GLY A 242 -13.99 -10.90 21.10
CA GLY A 242 -13.10 -9.75 21.27
C GLY A 242 -12.55 -9.55 22.69
N GLY A 243 -11.47 -8.76 22.77
CA GLY A 243 -10.84 -8.39 24.03
C GLY A 243 -9.50 -7.69 23.79
N LYS A 244 -8.94 -7.16 24.87
CA LYS A 244 -7.58 -6.62 24.91
C LYS A 244 -6.61 -7.77 25.16
N ARG A 245 -5.62 -7.98 24.30
CA ARG A 245 -4.53 -8.96 24.51
C ARG A 245 -3.19 -8.24 24.50
N VAL A 246 -2.35 -8.56 25.47
CA VAL A 246 -0.96 -8.06 25.55
C VAL A 246 -0.05 -9.07 24.86
N PHE A 247 0.82 -8.57 23.98
CA PHE A 247 1.88 -9.33 23.35
C PHE A 247 3.20 -8.91 24.01
N PRO A 248 3.87 -9.81 24.75
CA PRO A 248 5.07 -9.47 25.50
C PRO A 248 6.22 -9.09 24.57
N ALA A 249 7.20 -8.38 25.12
CA ALA A 249 8.43 -8.09 24.39
C ALA A 249 9.16 -9.39 24.02
N GLY A 250 9.66 -9.45 22.78
CA GLY A 250 10.50 -10.52 22.27
C GLY A 250 11.78 -9.96 21.65
N LYS A 251 12.61 -10.81 21.03
CA LYS A 251 13.87 -10.41 20.41
C LYS A 251 13.71 -9.28 19.38
N TRP A 252 12.61 -9.26 18.61
CA TRP A 252 12.40 -8.30 17.52
C TRP A 252 11.22 -7.33 17.70
N SER A 253 10.46 -7.44 18.80
CA SER A 253 9.34 -6.55 19.10
C SER A 253 9.32 -6.13 20.56
N GLN A 254 8.99 -4.86 20.79
CA GLN A 254 8.61 -4.37 22.11
C GLN A 254 7.24 -4.93 22.52
N GLU A 255 6.91 -4.83 23.80
CA GLU A 255 5.57 -5.13 24.27
C GLU A 255 4.54 -4.21 23.59
N PHE A 256 3.42 -4.77 23.14
CA PHE A 256 2.31 -4.01 22.60
C PHE A 256 0.97 -4.66 22.89
N VAL A 257 -0.08 -3.86 22.77
CA VAL A 257 -1.45 -4.28 23.05
C VAL A 257 -2.25 -4.31 21.75
N ILE A 258 -3.01 -5.40 21.57
CA ILE A 258 -4.03 -5.51 20.52
C ILE A 258 -5.41 -5.42 21.15
N ASP A 259 -6.21 -4.46 20.71
CA ASP A 259 -7.56 -4.19 21.18
C ASP A 259 -8.61 -4.33 20.06
N SER A 260 -9.88 -4.11 20.41
CA SER A 260 -11.00 -4.23 19.47
C SER A 260 -10.91 -3.22 18.30
N PRO A 261 -10.59 -1.92 18.53
CA PRO A 261 -10.29 -0.97 17.45
C PRO A 261 -9.23 -1.47 16.47
N PHE A 262 -8.08 -1.94 16.96
CA PHE A 262 -7.02 -2.47 16.10
C PHE A 262 -7.53 -3.62 15.24
N CYS A 263 -8.23 -4.59 15.84
CA CYS A 263 -8.75 -5.74 15.10
C CYS A 263 -9.80 -5.36 14.05
N LYS A 264 -10.57 -4.27 14.28
CA LYS A 264 -11.47 -3.71 13.27
C LYS A 264 -10.66 -3.11 12.12
N GLU A 265 -9.69 -2.25 12.42
CA GLU A 265 -8.83 -1.60 11.41
C GLU A 265 -8.04 -2.61 10.57
N LEU A 266 -7.54 -3.68 11.19
CA LEU A 266 -6.84 -4.77 10.51
C LEU A 266 -7.70 -5.41 9.41
N LYS A 267 -9.02 -5.46 9.59
CA LYS A 267 -9.99 -6.05 8.66
C LYS A 267 -10.62 -5.03 7.69
N TRP A 268 -10.25 -3.75 7.77
CA TRP A 268 -10.81 -2.75 6.86
C TRP A 268 -10.46 -3.03 5.41
N LYS A 269 -11.46 -2.84 4.54
CA LYS A 269 -11.28 -2.87 3.10
C LYS A 269 -10.56 -1.60 2.62
N GLU A 270 -10.08 -1.63 1.39
CA GLU A 270 -9.27 -0.55 0.81
C GLU A 270 -10.04 0.77 0.68
N ASP A 271 -11.31 0.70 0.28
CA ASP A 271 -12.26 1.82 0.25
C ASP A 271 -12.39 2.49 1.61
N ARG A 272 -12.56 1.70 2.68
CA ARG A 272 -12.67 2.24 4.03
C ARG A 272 -11.39 2.94 4.48
N TRP A 273 -10.22 2.41 4.12
CA TRP A 273 -8.94 3.07 4.37
C TRP A 273 -8.78 4.35 3.55
N ALA A 274 -9.21 4.35 2.30
CA ALA A 274 -9.17 5.54 1.45
C ALA A 274 -10.02 6.68 2.03
N ASP A 275 -11.25 6.37 2.48
CA ASP A 275 -12.13 7.33 3.17
C ASP A 275 -11.46 7.88 4.43
N ALA A 276 -10.91 7.01 5.28
CA ALA A 276 -10.25 7.42 6.52
C ALA A 276 -9.00 8.29 6.29
N CYS A 277 -8.24 8.05 5.21
CA CYS A 277 -7.11 8.90 4.84
C CYS A 277 -7.59 10.26 4.31
N TRP A 278 -8.66 10.27 3.53
CA TRP A 278 -9.26 11.50 3.01
C TRP A 278 -9.77 12.41 4.13
N ASP A 279 -10.42 11.86 5.16
CA ASP A 279 -10.87 12.60 6.34
C ASP A 279 -9.71 13.34 7.06
N VAL A 280 -8.50 12.77 7.04
CA VAL A 280 -7.30 13.42 7.61
C VAL A 280 -6.87 14.61 6.76
N VAL A 281 -6.83 14.44 5.44
CA VAL A 281 -6.49 15.51 4.49
C VAL A 281 -7.48 16.67 4.59
N GLU A 282 -8.79 16.38 4.63
CA GLU A 282 -9.81 17.41 4.77
C GLU A 282 -9.68 18.20 6.07
N ARG A 283 -9.41 17.52 7.19
CA ARG A 283 -9.21 18.18 8.50
C ARG A 283 -8.01 19.12 8.47
N GLN A 284 -6.88 18.66 7.94
CA GLN A 284 -5.66 19.47 7.81
C GLN A 284 -5.84 20.65 6.86
N ASN A 285 -6.58 20.45 5.77
CA ASN A 285 -6.91 21.54 4.85
C ASN A 285 -7.79 22.61 5.53
N GLU A 286 -8.76 22.21 6.35
CA GLU A 286 -9.58 23.16 7.10
C GLU A 286 -8.76 23.90 8.17
N GLU A 287 -7.93 23.19 8.93
CA GLU A 287 -6.99 23.80 9.90
C GLU A 287 -6.09 24.84 9.22
N THR A 288 -5.53 24.50 8.05
CA THR A 288 -4.69 25.41 7.25
C THR A 288 -5.48 26.64 6.81
N LYS A 289 -6.73 26.48 6.35
CA LYS A 289 -7.58 27.62 5.98
C LYS A 289 -7.85 28.54 7.17
N GLN A 290 -8.07 27.99 8.36
CA GLN A 290 -8.30 28.79 9.57
C GLN A 290 -7.04 29.57 9.97
N ILE A 291 -5.86 28.95 9.84
CA ILE A 291 -4.57 29.62 10.07
C ILE A 291 -4.38 30.76 9.08
N LEU A 292 -4.59 30.52 7.78
CA LEU A 292 -4.45 31.55 6.74
C LEU A 292 -5.41 32.73 6.96
N LYS A 293 -6.65 32.47 7.39
CA LYS A 293 -7.61 33.52 7.74
C LYS A 293 -7.11 34.42 8.88
N LYS A 294 -6.46 33.84 9.90
CA LYS A 294 -5.88 34.60 11.01
C LYS A 294 -4.75 35.52 10.53
N PHE A 295 -3.87 35.04 9.64
CA PHE A 295 -2.79 35.84 9.07
C PHE A 295 -3.31 36.95 8.14
N SER A 296 -4.35 36.70 7.35
CA SER A 296 -4.99 37.74 6.52
C SER A 296 -5.74 38.83 7.31
N GLY A 297 -5.97 38.59 8.61
CA GLY A 297 -6.65 39.52 9.52
C GLY A 297 -5.71 40.38 10.37
N VAL A 298 -4.38 40.20 10.26
CA VAL A 298 -3.39 41.08 10.90
C VAL A 298 -3.13 42.25 9.94
N LYS A 299 -3.78 43.38 10.23
CA LYS A 299 -3.47 44.70 9.66
C LYS A 299 -2.34 45.35 10.44
#